data_AF-A0A2A7UPA8-F1
#
_entry.id   AF-A0A2A7UPA8-F1
#
_cell.length_a   1.000
_cell.length_b   1.000
_cell.length_c   1.000
_cell.angle_alpha   90.00
_cell.angle_beta   90.00
_cell.angle_gamma   90.00
#
_symmetry.space_group_name_H-M   'P 1'
#
loop_
_entity.id
_entity.type
_entity.pdbx_description
1 polymer ?
#
loop_
_entity_poly.entity_id
_entity_poly.type
_entity_poly.pdbx_seq_one_letter_code
_entity_poly.pdbx_strand_id
1 'polypeptide(L)' 'MVFTVFLDAGPMLTALAIARHLDEFAAAAVVTPGLEHVDPVRHVVSDLAALVTPSRVYPRGYRWPEREDE' A
#
# COMPACT_ATOMS: atom_id res chain seq x y z
N MET A 1 13.35 -8.30 8.57
CA MET A 1 13.94 -7.35 7.60
C MET A 1 12.88 -6.32 7.26
N VAL A 2 13.25 -5.04 7.14
CA VAL A 2 12.37 -3.94 6.73
C VAL A 2 12.97 -3.32 5.48
N PHE A 3 12.20 -3.26 4.39
CA PHE A 3 12.63 -2.66 3.13
C PHE A 3 11.91 -1.32 2.96
N THR A 4 12.67 -0.25 2.71
CA THR A 4 12.11 1.06 2.40
C THR A 4 12.13 1.25 0.89
N VAL A 5 10.95 1.39 0.29
CA VAL A 5 10.79 1.63 -1.15
C VAL A 5 10.41 3.10 -1.35
N PHE A 6 11.16 3.80 -2.20
CA PHE A 6 10.84 5.15 -2.66
C PHE A 6 10.38 5.08 -4.11
N LEU A 7 9.36 5.87 -4.46
CA LEU A 7 8.70 5.80 -5.76
C LEU A 7 8.83 7.17 -6.44
N ASP A 8 9.74 7.26 -7.41
CA ASP A 8 9.89 8.41 -8.31
C ASP A 8 9.31 8.03 -9.69
N ALA A 9 8.06 7.57 -9.67
CA ALA A 9 7.37 7.05 -10.85
C ALA A 9 5.86 7.32 -10.77
N GLY A 10 5.22 7.41 -11.94
CA GLY A 10 3.77 7.56 -12.03
C GLY A 10 3.00 6.44 -11.32
N PRO A 11 1.75 6.68 -10.88
CA PRO A 11 1.00 5.76 -10.00
C PRO A 11 0.88 4.31 -10.51
N MET A 12 0.76 4.11 -11.83
CA MET A 12 0.64 2.78 -12.42
C MET A 12 1.93 1.95 -12.30
N LEU A 13 3.10 2.54 -12.59
CA LEU A 13 4.38 1.84 -12.46
C LEU A 13 4.68 1.54 -10.99
N THR A 14 4.36 2.50 -10.13
CA THR A 14 4.45 2.41 -8.68
C THR A 14 3.62 1.25 -8.14
N ALA A 15 2.37 1.10 -8.58
CA ALA A 15 1.51 -0.02 -8.22
C ALA A 15 2.09 -1.38 -8.64
N LEU A 16 2.60 -1.49 -9.87
CA LEU A 16 3.19 -2.73 -10.38
C LEU A 16 4.46 -3.13 -9.63
N ALA A 17 5.34 -2.16 -9.34
CA ALA A 17 6.56 -2.40 -8.59
C ALA A 17 6.25 -2.89 -7.15
N ILE A 18 5.30 -2.25 -6.48
CA ILE A 18 4.85 -2.67 -5.16
C ILE A 18 4.24 -4.08 -5.22
N ALA A 19 3.32 -4.34 -6.15
CA ALA A 19 2.67 -5.64 -6.28
C ALA A 19 3.69 -6.76 -6.48
N ARG A 20 4.68 -6.55 -7.35
CA ARG A 20 5.78 -7.49 -7.57
C ARG A 20 6.59 -7.73 -6.29
N HIS A 21 6.94 -6.68 -5.56
CA HIS A 21 7.74 -6.82 -4.34
C HIS A 21 6.96 -7.52 -3.21
N LEU A 22 5.65 -7.26 -3.10
CA LEU A 22 4.80 -7.94 -2.13
C LEU A 22 4.69 -9.44 -2.43
N ASP A 23 4.55 -9.80 -3.70
CA ASP A 23 4.49 -11.20 -4.14
C ASP A 23 5.84 -11.91 -3.98
N GLU A 24 6.92 -11.30 -4.48
CA GLU A 24 8.27 -11.87 -4.45
C GLU A 24 8.76 -12.19 -3.03
N PHE A 25 8.42 -11.33 -2.06
CA PHE A 25 8.82 -11.50 -0.67
C PHE A 25 7.72 -12.08 0.23
N ALA A 26 6.57 -12.48 -0.34
CA ALA A 26 5.39 -12.92 0.41
C ALA A 26 5.07 -11.99 1.60
N ALA A 27 5.13 -10.68 1.36
CA ALA A 27 5.09 -9.68 2.41
C ALA A 27 3.71 -9.63 3.09
N ALA A 28 3.68 -9.83 4.40
CA ALA A 28 2.43 -9.80 5.16
C ALA A 28 1.89 -8.39 5.39
N ALA A 29 2.75 -7.37 5.38
CA ALA A 29 2.36 -5.99 5.65
C ALA A 29 3.29 -4.96 4.98
N VAL A 30 2.73 -3.77 4.73
CA VAL A 30 3.42 -2.54 4.32
C VAL A 30 3.27 -1.52 5.44
N VAL A 31 4.38 -0.96 5.91
CA VAL A 31 4.39 0.07 6.96
C VAL A 31 4.70 1.42 6.33
N THR A 32 3.82 2.42 6.52
CA THR A 32 4.02 3.77 5.99
C THR A 32 3.85 4.83 7.08
N PRO A 33 4.47 6.02 6.94
CA PRO A 33 4.32 7.10 7.92
C PRO A 33 2.89 7.64 8.02
N GLY A 34 2.14 7.58 6.91
CA GLY A 34 0.76 8.02 6.81
C GLY A 34 0.09 7.48 5.55
N LEU A 35 -1.21 7.74 5.40
CA LEU A 35 -2.00 7.27 4.25
C LEU A 35 -1.68 8.04 2.97
N GLU A 36 -1.36 9.32 3.08
CA GLU A 36 -0.98 10.20 1.98
C GLU A 36 0.22 9.68 1.17
N HIS A 37 1.08 8.87 1.80
CA HIS A 37 2.25 8.25 1.17
C HIS A 37 1.89 7.07 0.25
N VAL A 38 0.70 6.49 0.42
CA VAL A 38 0.22 5.33 -0.33
C VAL A 38 -1.12 5.56 -0.99
N ASP A 39 -1.71 6.76 -0.86
CA ASP A 39 -3.06 7.05 -1.34
C ASP A 39 -3.27 6.60 -2.80
N PRO A 40 -2.35 6.85 -3.76
CA PRO A 40 -2.51 6.41 -5.15
C PRO A 40 -2.49 4.88 -5.37
N VAL A 41 -1.97 4.12 -4.40
CA VAL A 41 -1.73 2.67 -4.50
C VAL A 41 -2.35 1.88 -3.34
N ARG A 42 -3.11 2.55 -2.46
CA ARG A 42 -3.62 1.99 -1.20
C ARG A 42 -4.45 0.73 -1.42
N HIS A 43 -5.22 0.71 -2.52
CA HIS A 43 -6.05 -0.42 -2.91
C HIS A 43 -5.19 -1.65 -3.25
N VAL A 44 -4.15 -1.47 -4.06
CA VAL A 44 -3.21 -2.52 -4.45
C VAL A 44 -2.50 -3.10 -3.23
N VAL A 45 -2.03 -2.22 -2.33
CA VAL A 45 -1.40 -2.65 -1.08
C VAL A 45 -2.38 -3.46 -0.26
N SER A 46 -3.58 -2.93 0.01
CA SER A 46 -4.56 -3.61 0.87
C SER A 46 -5.08 -4.92 0.27
N ASP A 47 -5.09 -5.08 -1.06
CA ASP A 47 -5.50 -6.34 -1.69
C ASP A 47 -4.48 -7.47 -1.45
N LEU A 48 -3.20 -7.12 -1.44
CA LEU A 48 -2.09 -8.07 -1.39
C LEU A 48 -1.52 -8.28 0.02
N ALA A 49 -1.55 -7.25 0.87
CA ALA A 49 -0.95 -7.23 2.21
C ALA A 49 -1.75 -6.35 3.19
N ALA A 50 -1.43 -6.39 4.48
CA ALA A 50 -1.94 -5.41 5.43
C ALA A 50 -1.24 -4.06 5.24
N LEU A 51 -1.96 -2.94 5.32
CA LEU A 51 -1.38 -1.60 5.35
C LEU A 51 -1.36 -1.09 6.79
N VAL A 52 -0.20 -0.67 7.28
CA VAL A 52 0.02 -0.24 8.65
C VAL A 52 0.54 1.20 8.65
N THR A 53 -0.19 2.09 9.31
CA THR A 53 0.28 3.44 9.67
C THR A 53 0.47 3.52 11.18
N PRO A 54 1.18 4.54 11.70
CA PRO A 54 1.28 4.76 13.15
C PRO A 54 -0.09 4.92 13.83
N SER A 55 -1.09 5.40 13.09
CA SER A 55 -2.44 5.65 13.59
C SER A 55 -3.39 4.47 13.46
N ARG A 56 -3.23 3.60 12.46
CA ARG A 56 -4.21 2.55 12.15
C ARG A 56 -3.61 1.39 11.35
N VAL A 57 -4.18 0.20 11.55
CA VAL A 57 -3.94 -0.98 10.72
C VAL A 57 -5.15 -1.24 9.82
N TYR A 58 -4.91 -1.41 8.52
CA TYR A 58 -5.88 -1.83 7.51
C TYR A 58 -5.54 -3.27 7.11
N PRO A 59 -6.39 -4.26 7.43
CA PRO A 59 -6.08 -5.65 7.13
C PRO A 59 -6.06 -5.91 5.63
N ARG A 60 -5.41 -7.01 5.22
CA ARG A 60 -5.48 -7.49 3.84
C ARG A 60 -6.95 -7.73 3.45
N GLY A 61 -7.33 -7.29 2.26
CA GLY A 61 -8.71 -7.28 1.77
C GLY A 61 -9.57 -6.12 2.29
N TYR A 62 -8.98 -5.13 2.96
CA TYR A 62 -9.71 -3.97 3.45
C TYR A 62 -10.41 -3.24 2.29
N ARG A 63 -11.72 -3.08 2.41
CA ARG A 63 -12.53 -2.31 1.46
C ARG A 63 -12.47 -0.84 1.84
N TRP A 64 -11.75 -0.08 1.03
CA TRP A 64 -11.77 1.37 1.12
C TRP A 64 -13.17 1.88 0.80
N PRO A 65 -13.70 2.84 1.59
CA PRO A 65 -14.91 3.54 1.18
C PRO A 65 -14.63 4.18 -0.20
N GLU A 66 -15.59 4.07 -1.11
CA GLU A 66 -15.61 4.91 -2.30
C GLU A 66 -15.54 6.35 -1.78
N ARG A 67 -14.61 7.16 -2.30
CA ARG A 67 -14.56 8.57 -1.92
C ARG A 67 -15.96 9.14 -2.20
N GLU A 68 -16.65 9.63 -1.18
CA GLU A 68 -17.66 10.65 -1.41
C GLU A 68 -16.87 11.84 -1.95
N ASP A 69 -16.92 12.00 -3.28
CA ASP A 69 -16.39 13.17 -3.95
C ASP A 69 -17.16 14.39 -3.39
N GLU A 70 -16.47 15.23 -2.61
CA GLU A 70 -16.90 16.60 -2.31
C GLU A 70 -16.30 17.57 -3.34
#